data_AF-A0A946Y8C8-F1
#
_entry.id   AF-A0A946Y8C8-F1
#
_cell.length_a   1.000
_cell.length_b   1.000
_cell.length_c   1.000
_cell.angle_alpha   90.00
_cell.angle_beta   90.00
_cell.angle_gamma   90.00
#
_symmetry.space_group_name_H-M   'P 1'
#
loop_
_entity.id
_entity.type
_entity.pdbx_description
1 polymer ?
#
loop_
_entity_poly.entity_id
_entity_poly.type
_entity_poly.pdbx_seq_one_letter_code
_entity_poly.pdbx_strand_id
1 'polypeptide(L)'
;NGSLMARWTSASTVHTSVVDDNGSGCAITASSGYGSGEMAPGTGLWLNNCLGEIELNRRGLDAGPPGARLPSNMAPSVARRDGAILAVGSPGADRITTALQQFLLNYLQLGMPLAAAVAHPRVHVDTSGEKVILKAEPGLDLPDVDLPVAMFPDIVMYFGGVGAAVFDQRHGFGVAADPRREGAVLIPDA
;
A
#
# COMPACT_ATOMS: atom_id res chain seq x y z
N ASN A 1 19.05 -21.11 -3.83
CA ASN A 1 18.06 -21.69 -2.89
C ASN A 1 17.11 -20.56 -2.50
N GLY A 2 16.18 -20.19 -3.38
CA GLY A 2 15.41 -18.93 -3.33
C GLY A 2 14.39 -18.79 -2.18
N SER A 3 14.45 -19.67 -1.17
CA SER A 3 13.54 -19.69 -0.02
C SER A 3 13.77 -18.56 0.99
N LEU A 4 14.93 -17.89 0.95
CA LEU A 4 15.25 -16.80 1.89
C LEU A 4 14.54 -15.48 1.55
N MET A 5 14.35 -15.15 0.27
CA MET A 5 13.70 -13.88 -0.12
C MET A 5 12.17 -13.90 0.02
N ALA A 6 11.53 -15.06 -0.03
CA ALA A 6 10.08 -15.19 0.17
C ALA A 6 9.63 -14.95 1.62
N ARG A 7 10.57 -14.86 2.58
CA ARG A 7 10.28 -14.67 4.02
C ARG A 7 10.28 -13.22 4.49
N TRP A 8 10.81 -12.29 3.70
CA TRP A 8 10.93 -10.88 4.07
C TRP A 8 9.87 -10.06 3.35
N THR A 9 8.64 -10.13 3.82
CA THR A 9 7.62 -9.14 3.47
C THR A 9 7.71 -7.97 4.45
N SER A 10 7.79 -6.73 3.95
CA SER A 10 7.85 -5.52 4.78
C SER A 10 6.47 -5.31 5.43
N ALA A 11 6.28 -5.96 6.57
CA ALA A 11 5.05 -5.87 7.37
C ALA A 11 4.97 -4.53 8.12
N SER A 12 6.09 -3.83 8.30
CA SER A 12 6.19 -2.67 9.19
C SER A 12 5.90 -1.32 8.52
N THR A 13 5.24 -1.32 7.35
CA THR A 13 4.56 -0.12 6.85
C THR A 13 3.11 -0.11 7.33
N VAL A 14 2.71 0.98 7.95
CA VAL A 14 1.34 1.26 8.40
C VAL A 14 0.77 2.45 7.64
N HIS A 15 -0.55 2.46 7.48
CA HIS A 15 -1.27 3.56 6.85
C HIS A 15 -2.54 3.89 7.62
N THR A 16 -2.83 5.19 7.77
CA THR A 16 -4.06 5.70 8.38
C THR A 16 -4.67 6.77 7.49
N SER A 17 -5.99 6.69 7.29
CA SER A 17 -6.80 7.65 6.54
C SER A 17 -7.94 8.15 7.41
N VAL A 18 -8.15 9.47 7.43
CA VAL A 18 -9.20 10.15 8.20
C VAL A 18 -9.81 11.24 7.33
N VAL A 19 -11.13 11.42 7.43
CA VAL A 19 -11.86 12.54 6.84
C VAL A 19 -12.84 13.10 7.85
N ASP A 20 -13.27 14.35 7.66
CA ASP A 20 -14.37 14.97 8.38
C ASP A 20 -15.44 15.53 7.43
N ASP A 21 -16.56 15.97 8.00
CA ASP A 21 -17.69 16.57 7.29
C ASP A 21 -17.49 18.05 6.93
N ASN A 22 -16.40 18.66 7.41
CA ASN A 22 -15.97 20.02 7.08
C ASN A 22 -15.06 20.05 5.83
N GLY A 23 -14.79 18.89 5.22
CA GLY A 23 -13.97 18.78 4.01
C GLY A 23 -12.48 18.64 4.28
N SER A 24 -12.07 18.25 5.49
CA SER A 24 -10.69 17.89 5.84
C SER A 24 -10.43 16.41 5.58
N GLY A 25 -9.22 16.11 5.10
CA GLY A 25 -8.77 14.74 4.84
C GLY A 25 -7.30 14.64 5.20
N CYS A 26 -6.93 13.58 5.89
CA CYS A 26 -5.58 13.31 6.35
C CYS A 26 -5.21 11.87 6.02
N ALA A 27 -4.09 11.69 5.34
CA ALA A 27 -3.53 10.40 5.00
C ALA A 27 -2.09 10.35 5.51
N ILE A 28 -1.74 9.34 6.31
CA ILE A 28 -0.42 9.17 6.88
C ILE A 28 0.07 7.77 6.56
N THR A 29 1.26 7.66 5.97
CA THR A 29 1.97 6.40 5.78
C THR A 29 3.31 6.48 6.48
N ALA A 30 3.63 5.49 7.31
CA ALA A 30 4.90 5.39 8.03
C ALA A 30 5.46 3.97 7.88
N SER A 31 6.79 3.84 7.82
CA SER A 31 7.46 2.56 7.64
C SER A 31 8.74 2.47 8.45
N SER A 32 9.01 1.29 9.03
CA SER A 32 10.36 0.92 9.50
C SER A 32 11.07 -0.05 8.55
N GLY A 33 10.47 -0.37 7.40
CA GLY A 33 10.95 -1.42 6.50
C GLY A 33 10.81 -2.81 7.11
N TYR A 34 11.88 -3.60 7.04
CA TYR A 34 12.04 -4.87 7.79
C TYR A 34 12.47 -4.63 9.25
N GLY A 35 12.82 -3.39 9.61
CA GLY A 35 13.51 -3.07 10.86
C GLY A 35 14.99 -3.42 10.77
N SER A 36 15.85 -2.62 11.38
CA SER A 36 17.30 -2.91 11.39
C SER A 36 17.70 -3.95 12.43
N GLY A 37 16.79 -4.31 13.34
CA GLY A 37 17.10 -5.08 14.54
C GLY A 37 17.77 -4.26 15.65
N GLU A 38 17.97 -2.95 15.43
CA GLU A 38 18.58 -2.04 16.40
C GLU A 38 17.51 -1.18 17.08
N MET A 39 17.69 -0.92 18.37
CA MET A 39 16.85 -0.02 19.15
C MET A 39 17.72 1.08 19.76
N ALA A 40 17.31 2.34 19.60
CA ALA A 40 18.04 3.44 20.22
C ALA A 40 17.98 3.30 21.76
N PRO A 41 19.14 3.25 22.46
CA PRO A 41 19.17 2.97 23.90
C PRO A 41 18.28 3.91 24.72
N GLY A 42 17.46 3.34 25.61
CA GLY A 42 16.59 4.09 26.51
C GLY A 42 15.33 4.69 25.89
N THR A 43 15.07 4.47 24.59
CA THR A 43 13.92 5.09 23.89
C THR A 43 12.74 4.15 23.65
N GLY A 44 12.98 2.83 23.57
CA GLY A 44 11.97 1.87 23.11
C GLY A 44 11.68 1.95 21.60
N LEU A 45 12.42 2.75 20.83
CA LEU A 45 12.19 2.97 19.41
C LEU A 45 13.14 2.13 18.55
N TRP A 46 12.54 1.24 17.75
CA TRP A 46 13.25 0.48 16.72
C TRP A 46 13.68 1.38 15.57
N LEU A 47 14.91 1.19 15.12
CA LEU A 47 15.45 1.88 13.96
C LEU A 47 14.97 1.19 12.67
N ASN A 48 14.70 2.00 11.64
CA ASN A 48 14.36 1.49 10.32
C ASN A 48 15.59 0.91 9.62
N ASN A 49 15.37 0.16 8.56
CA ASN A 49 16.42 -0.36 7.69
C ASN A 49 16.31 0.16 6.25
N CYS A 50 15.78 1.38 6.02
CA CYS A 50 15.47 1.87 4.67
C CYS A 50 16.67 1.81 3.69
N LEU A 51 17.91 1.97 4.19
CA LEU A 51 19.13 1.83 3.38
C LEU A 51 19.41 0.39 2.92
N GLY A 52 18.92 -0.62 3.64
CA GLY A 52 19.11 -2.04 3.36
C GLY A 52 17.91 -2.72 2.70
N GLU A 53 16.80 -2.01 2.47
CA GLU A 53 15.66 -2.55 1.73
C GLU A 53 16.01 -2.63 0.25
N ILE A 54 16.14 -3.85 -0.30
CA ILE A 54 16.57 -4.04 -1.69
C ILE A 54 15.52 -3.53 -2.69
N GLU A 55 14.24 -3.56 -2.30
CA GLU A 55 13.12 -3.06 -3.09
C GLU A 55 13.15 -1.53 -3.21
N LEU A 56 13.68 -0.85 -2.18
CA LEU A 56 13.77 0.61 -2.07
C LEU A 56 15.10 1.13 -2.61
N ASN A 57 16.18 0.46 -2.23
CA ASN A 57 17.56 0.87 -2.47
C ASN A 57 18.33 -0.18 -3.27
N ARG A 58 17.94 -0.38 -4.53
CA ARG A 58 18.60 -1.32 -5.46
C ARG A 58 20.07 -1.01 -5.72
N ARG A 59 20.50 0.24 -5.47
CA ARG A 59 21.89 0.70 -5.65
C ARG A 59 22.76 0.46 -4.40
N GLY A 60 22.19 -0.01 -3.30
CA GLY A 60 22.92 -0.26 -2.06
C GLY A 60 23.60 1.01 -1.53
N LEU A 61 24.84 0.88 -1.07
CA LEU A 61 25.60 2.00 -0.49
C LEU A 61 25.94 3.11 -1.51
N ASP A 62 25.81 2.83 -2.80
CA ASP A 62 26.07 3.79 -3.89
C ASP A 62 24.84 4.65 -4.24
N ALA A 63 23.81 4.65 -3.40
CA ALA A 63 22.55 5.38 -3.62
C ALA A 63 22.71 6.91 -3.66
N GLY A 64 23.70 7.43 -2.95
CA GLY A 64 23.97 8.86 -2.86
C GLY A 64 24.87 9.23 -1.68
N PRO A 65 25.30 10.50 -1.59
CA PRO A 65 26.11 10.96 -0.47
C PRO A 65 25.32 10.95 0.86
N PRO A 66 26.00 10.91 2.02
CA PRO A 66 25.35 11.03 3.32
C PRO A 66 24.43 12.25 3.41
N GLY A 67 23.25 12.06 4.02
CA GLY A 67 22.22 13.11 4.14
C GLY A 67 21.27 13.21 2.94
N ALA A 68 21.54 12.51 1.84
CA ALA A 68 20.58 12.40 0.74
C ALA A 68 19.33 11.62 1.15
N ARG A 69 18.17 12.02 0.63
CA ARG A 69 16.91 11.28 0.82
C ARG A 69 16.88 10.08 -0.11
N LEU A 70 16.51 8.91 0.42
CA LEU A 70 16.19 7.75 -0.39
C LEU A 70 14.84 7.94 -1.10
N PRO A 71 14.69 7.43 -2.32
CA PRO A 71 13.38 7.34 -2.95
C PRO A 71 12.43 6.50 -2.09
N SER A 72 11.15 6.84 -2.10
CA SER A 72 10.09 6.11 -1.40
C SER A 72 8.89 5.91 -2.29
N ASN A 73 8.27 4.73 -2.16
CA ASN A 73 7.01 4.40 -2.82
C ASN A 73 5.79 4.75 -1.96
N MET A 74 5.99 5.21 -0.71
CA MET A 74 4.88 5.67 0.13
C MET A 74 4.16 6.84 -0.55
N ALA A 75 2.86 6.67 -0.76
CA ALA A 75 2.01 7.67 -1.42
C ALA A 75 0.70 7.90 -0.65
N PRO A 76 0.74 8.39 0.61
CA PRO A 76 -0.47 8.85 1.27
C PRO A 76 -1.11 9.97 0.43
N SER A 77 -2.39 9.82 0.11
CA SER A 77 -3.07 10.64 -0.88
C SER A 77 -4.40 11.16 -0.34
N VAL A 78 -4.71 12.42 -0.69
CA VAL A 78 -6.02 13.04 -0.41
C VAL A 78 -6.56 13.61 -1.71
N ALA A 79 -7.84 13.36 -1.99
CA ALA A 79 -8.55 13.88 -3.15
C ALA A 79 -9.84 14.58 -2.72
N ARG A 80 -10.25 15.61 -3.48
CA ARG A 80 -11.48 16.37 -3.26
C ARG A 80 -12.19 16.64 -4.56
N ARG A 81 -13.53 16.57 -4.56
CA ARG A 81 -14.36 16.94 -5.69
C ARG A 81 -15.77 17.30 -5.22
N ASP A 82 -16.26 18.47 -5.59
CA ASP A 82 -17.67 18.86 -5.39
C ASP A 82 -18.18 18.65 -3.95
N GLY A 83 -17.34 18.96 -2.96
CA GLY A 83 -17.65 18.76 -1.53
C GLY A 83 -17.41 17.35 -0.99
N ALA A 84 -17.13 16.36 -1.85
CA ALA A 84 -16.67 15.03 -1.45
C ALA A 84 -15.17 15.02 -1.18
N ILE A 85 -14.75 14.16 -0.26
CA ILE A 85 -13.35 13.96 0.12
C ILE A 85 -13.00 12.48 0.24
N LEU A 86 -11.77 12.15 -0.13
CA LEU A 86 -11.15 10.83 0.02
C LEU A 86 -9.77 11.01 0.63
N ALA A 87 -9.49 10.29 1.72
CA ALA A 87 -8.14 10.02 2.19
C ALA A 87 -7.83 8.53 1.95
N VAL A 88 -6.67 8.25 1.38
CA VAL A 88 -6.27 6.88 1.05
C VAL A 88 -4.76 6.69 1.07
N GLY A 89 -4.34 5.46 1.32
CA GLY A 89 -2.97 5.02 1.13
C GLY A 89 -2.86 3.52 1.30
N SER A 90 -1.66 3.00 1.05
CA SER A 90 -1.38 1.58 1.18
C SER A 90 0.04 1.39 1.70
N PRO A 91 0.29 0.40 2.57
CA PRO A 91 1.59 -0.22 2.71
C PRO A 91 1.87 -1.18 1.54
N GLY A 92 3.09 -1.72 1.45
CA GLY A 92 3.44 -2.74 0.45
C GLY A 92 4.66 -2.45 -0.42
N ALA A 93 5.62 -1.66 0.06
CA ALA A 93 6.88 -1.36 -0.64
C ALA A 93 6.66 -0.90 -2.10
N ASP A 94 7.28 -1.58 -3.07
CA ASP A 94 7.14 -1.38 -4.52
C ASP A 94 5.71 -1.55 -5.06
N ARG A 95 4.83 -2.25 -4.34
CA ARG A 95 3.45 -2.51 -4.76
C ARG A 95 2.45 -1.42 -4.38
N ILE A 96 2.88 -0.41 -3.59
CA ILE A 96 2.01 0.68 -3.14
C ILE A 96 1.37 1.40 -4.33
N THR A 97 2.17 1.76 -5.33
CA THR A 97 1.68 2.48 -6.52
C THR A 97 0.64 1.67 -7.29
N THR A 98 0.91 0.38 -7.54
CA THR A 98 -0.03 -0.49 -8.26
C THR A 98 -1.30 -0.77 -7.48
N ALA A 99 -1.21 -0.91 -6.15
CA ALA A 99 -2.38 -1.13 -5.30
C ALA A 99 -3.29 0.12 -5.29
N LEU A 100 -2.70 1.31 -5.12
CA LEU A 100 -3.45 2.56 -5.15
C LEU A 100 -4.03 2.85 -6.53
N GLN A 101 -3.29 2.61 -7.61
CA GLN A 101 -3.81 2.80 -8.96
C GLN A 101 -5.05 1.93 -9.22
N GLN A 102 -4.98 0.64 -8.92
CA GLN A 102 -6.12 -0.27 -9.10
C GLN A 102 -7.31 0.13 -8.22
N PHE A 103 -7.07 0.49 -6.95
CA PHE A 103 -8.12 1.00 -6.07
C PHE A 103 -8.79 2.26 -6.63
N LEU A 104 -8.00 3.26 -7.05
CA LEU A 104 -8.52 4.52 -7.55
C LEU A 104 -9.32 4.32 -8.85
N LEU A 105 -8.87 3.44 -9.74
CA LEU A 105 -9.64 3.08 -10.93
C LEU A 105 -10.96 2.41 -10.56
N ASN A 106 -10.92 1.39 -9.69
CA ASN A 106 -12.11 0.66 -9.25
C ASN A 106 -13.12 1.59 -8.56
N TYR A 107 -12.66 2.45 -7.66
CA TYR A 107 -13.52 3.33 -6.89
C TYR A 107 -13.98 4.56 -7.68
N LEU A 108 -13.05 5.35 -8.24
CA LEU A 108 -13.36 6.64 -8.85
C LEU A 108 -13.83 6.51 -10.30
N GLN A 109 -13.28 5.58 -11.07
CA GLN A 109 -13.56 5.45 -12.50
C GLN A 109 -14.68 4.42 -12.77
N LEU A 110 -14.64 3.27 -12.10
CA LEU A 110 -15.63 2.19 -12.29
C LEU A 110 -16.80 2.26 -11.30
N GLY A 111 -16.75 3.17 -10.31
CA GLY A 111 -17.85 3.40 -9.37
C GLY A 111 -18.13 2.23 -8.43
N MET A 112 -17.14 1.38 -8.17
CA MET A 112 -17.31 0.28 -7.22
C MET A 112 -17.56 0.82 -5.80
N PRO A 113 -18.38 0.14 -4.98
CA PRO A 113 -18.51 0.47 -3.55
C PRO A 113 -17.14 0.45 -2.85
N LEU A 114 -16.90 1.37 -1.91
CA LEU A 114 -15.59 1.58 -1.28
C LEU A 114 -14.95 0.27 -0.78
N ALA A 115 -15.67 -0.50 0.04
CA ALA A 115 -15.17 -1.77 0.59
C ALA A 115 -14.89 -2.81 -0.50
N ALA A 116 -15.72 -2.86 -1.56
CA ALA A 116 -15.50 -3.75 -2.69
C ALA A 116 -14.28 -3.33 -3.52
N ALA A 117 -14.06 -2.03 -3.73
CA ALA A 117 -12.87 -1.50 -4.42
C ALA A 117 -11.57 -1.81 -3.65
N VAL A 118 -11.61 -1.70 -2.33
CA VAL A 118 -10.49 -2.09 -1.45
C VAL A 118 -10.25 -3.60 -1.52
N ALA A 119 -11.29 -4.42 -1.41
CA ALA A 119 -11.16 -5.88 -1.39
C ALA A 119 -10.84 -6.48 -2.77
N HIS A 120 -11.12 -5.78 -3.87
CA HIS A 120 -10.98 -6.30 -5.23
C HIS A 120 -9.59 -6.94 -5.46
N PRO A 121 -9.51 -8.13 -6.08
CA PRO A 121 -8.24 -8.78 -6.43
C PRO A 121 -7.33 -7.87 -7.25
N ARG A 122 -6.01 -8.02 -7.09
CA ARG A 122 -4.99 -7.14 -7.70
C ARG A 122 -3.96 -7.91 -8.50
N VAL A 123 -3.34 -7.18 -9.42
CA VAL A 123 -2.11 -7.58 -10.10
C VAL A 123 -0.95 -6.65 -9.79
N HIS A 124 0.27 -7.14 -9.99
CA HIS A 124 1.49 -6.33 -9.94
C HIS A 124 2.52 -6.88 -10.93
N VAL A 125 3.10 -5.99 -11.74
CA VAL A 125 4.21 -6.35 -12.63
C VAL A 125 5.50 -6.23 -11.83
N ASP A 126 6.07 -7.38 -11.46
CA ASP A 126 7.31 -7.45 -10.71
C ASP A 126 8.51 -7.36 -11.66
N THR A 127 9.37 -6.38 -11.42
CA THR A 127 10.61 -6.09 -12.17
C THR A 127 11.87 -6.20 -11.31
N SER A 128 11.77 -6.82 -10.14
CA SER A 128 12.88 -6.96 -9.19
C SER A 128 13.82 -8.12 -9.51
N GLY A 129 13.33 -9.15 -10.22
CA GLY A 129 14.10 -10.32 -10.64
C GLY A 129 14.70 -10.22 -12.04
N GLU A 130 15.37 -11.29 -12.48
CA GLU A 130 15.93 -11.40 -13.84
C GLU A 130 14.86 -11.39 -14.94
N LYS A 131 13.65 -11.83 -14.61
CA LYS A 131 12.49 -11.86 -15.50
C LYS A 131 11.40 -10.94 -14.96
N VAL A 132 10.75 -10.22 -15.87
CA VAL A 132 9.51 -9.50 -15.57
C VAL A 132 8.39 -10.53 -15.45
N ILE A 133 7.63 -10.48 -14.35
CA ILE A 133 6.56 -11.44 -14.05
C ILE A 133 5.30 -10.67 -13.66
N LEU A 134 4.17 -11.01 -14.25
CA LEU A 134 2.86 -10.54 -13.78
C LEU A 134 2.44 -11.41 -12.59
N LYS A 135 2.43 -10.84 -11.39
CA LYS A 135 1.88 -11.48 -10.21
C LYS A 135 0.41 -11.11 -10.08
N ALA A 136 -0.44 -12.08 -9.78
CA ALA A 136 -1.89 -11.88 -9.72
C ALA A 136 -2.53 -12.62 -8.54
N GLU A 137 -3.59 -12.05 -7.99
CA GLU A 137 -4.51 -12.71 -7.07
C GLU A 137 -5.63 -13.45 -7.83
N PRO A 138 -6.24 -14.48 -7.22
CA PRO A 138 -7.29 -15.24 -7.89
C PRO A 138 -8.56 -14.42 -8.13
N GLY A 139 -9.37 -14.84 -9.10
CA GLY A 139 -10.67 -14.23 -9.40
C GLY A 139 -10.62 -13.06 -10.39
N LEU A 140 -9.45 -12.79 -10.98
CA LEU A 140 -9.31 -11.84 -12.08
C LEU A 140 -9.50 -12.52 -13.43
N ASP A 141 -10.24 -11.87 -14.31
CA ASP A 141 -10.25 -12.18 -15.74
C ASP A 141 -9.05 -11.49 -16.39
N LEU A 142 -7.93 -12.21 -16.48
CA LEU A 142 -6.68 -11.66 -17.01
C LEU A 142 -6.68 -11.76 -18.54
N PRO A 143 -6.34 -10.67 -19.26
CA PRO A 143 -6.14 -10.74 -20.70
C PRO A 143 -4.91 -11.60 -21.01
N ASP A 144 -4.82 -12.09 -22.25
CA ASP A 144 -3.60 -12.72 -22.73
C ASP A 144 -2.47 -11.68 -22.76
N VAL A 145 -1.37 -11.98 -22.08
CA VAL A 145 -0.23 -11.07 -21.90
C VAL A 145 1.05 -11.79 -22.23
N ASP A 146 1.97 -11.07 -22.89
CA ASP A 146 3.32 -11.57 -23.20
C ASP A 146 4.26 -11.47 -21.98
N LEU A 147 3.79 -11.96 -20.82
CA LEU A 147 4.52 -12.01 -19.57
C LEU A 147 4.22 -13.34 -18.87
N PRO A 148 5.22 -13.99 -18.23
CA PRO A 148 4.96 -15.08 -17.30
C PRO A 148 4.01 -14.61 -16.20
N VAL A 149 2.95 -15.38 -15.94
CA VAL A 149 1.97 -15.10 -14.88
C VAL A 149 2.22 -16.00 -13.68
N ALA A 150 2.35 -15.39 -12.50
CA ALA A 150 2.40 -16.08 -11.22
C ALA A 150 1.13 -15.77 -10.43
N MET A 151 0.20 -16.72 -10.45
CA MET A 151 -1.06 -16.64 -9.69
C MET A 151 -0.83 -17.08 -8.25
N PHE A 152 -1.28 -16.27 -7.30
CA PHE A 152 -1.30 -16.61 -5.88
C PHE A 152 -2.56 -17.42 -5.54
N PRO A 153 -2.53 -18.28 -4.51
CA PRO A 153 -3.66 -19.13 -4.17
C PRO A 153 -4.84 -18.36 -3.56
N ASP A 154 -4.55 -17.21 -2.92
CA ASP A 154 -5.51 -16.39 -2.17
C ASP A 154 -5.17 -14.90 -2.35
N ILE A 155 -6.05 -14.03 -1.86
CA ILE A 155 -5.68 -12.62 -1.64
C ILE A 155 -4.66 -12.54 -0.49
N VAL A 156 -3.54 -11.84 -0.71
CA VAL A 156 -2.41 -11.88 0.22
C VAL A 156 -1.78 -10.50 0.43
N MET A 157 -1.15 -10.30 1.59
CA MET A 157 -0.46 -9.05 1.95
C MET A 157 0.58 -8.56 0.94
N TYR A 158 1.02 -9.45 0.03
CA TYR A 158 1.92 -9.08 -1.05
C TYR A 158 1.32 -7.92 -1.86
N PHE A 159 0.03 -7.92 -2.17
CA PHE A 159 -0.59 -6.91 -3.05
C PHE A 159 -1.01 -5.61 -2.34
N GLY A 160 -0.35 -5.28 -1.23
CA GLY A 160 -0.61 -4.07 -0.45
C GLY A 160 -1.69 -4.25 0.62
N GLY A 161 -2.26 -3.13 1.06
CA GLY A 161 -3.20 -3.07 2.18
C GLY A 161 -3.92 -1.73 2.23
N VAL A 162 -4.75 -1.44 1.23
CA VAL A 162 -5.37 -0.13 1.06
C VAL A 162 -6.30 0.19 2.24
N GLY A 163 -6.01 1.28 2.94
CA GLY A 163 -6.92 1.89 3.91
C GLY A 163 -7.50 3.17 3.33
N ALA A 164 -8.82 3.34 3.40
CA ALA A 164 -9.49 4.50 2.82
C ALA A 164 -10.62 5.02 3.72
N ALA A 165 -10.77 6.34 3.74
CA ALA A 165 -11.88 7.04 4.37
C ALA A 165 -12.44 8.08 3.39
N VAL A 166 -13.77 8.16 3.31
CA VAL A 166 -14.49 9.07 2.42
C VAL A 166 -15.62 9.75 3.15
N PHE A 167 -15.94 10.96 2.70
CA PHE A 167 -17.15 11.66 3.10
C PHE A 167 -17.72 12.37 1.88
N ASP A 168 -19.04 12.27 1.70
CA ASP A 168 -19.79 13.11 0.78
C ASP A 168 -21.18 13.41 1.36
N GLN A 169 -21.77 14.54 0.95
CA GLN A 169 -23.05 15.00 1.52
C GLN A 169 -24.25 14.08 1.21
N ARG A 170 -24.14 13.22 0.19
CA ARG A 170 -25.23 12.34 -0.26
C ARG A 170 -25.20 10.98 0.45
N HIS A 171 -24.01 10.43 0.69
CA HIS A 171 -23.85 9.09 1.27
C HIS A 171 -23.24 9.08 2.67
N GLY A 172 -22.77 10.22 3.17
CA GLY A 172 -22.14 10.35 4.48
C GLY A 172 -20.73 9.76 4.52
N PHE A 173 -20.34 9.25 5.68
CA PHE A 173 -19.03 8.64 5.90
C PHE A 173 -18.94 7.22 5.34
N GLY A 174 -17.83 6.90 4.69
CA GLY A 174 -17.45 5.55 4.32
C GLY A 174 -16.01 5.27 4.76
N VAL A 175 -15.78 4.10 5.35
CA VAL A 175 -14.46 3.66 5.80
C VAL A 175 -14.23 2.21 5.38
N ALA A 176 -13.01 1.89 4.94
CA ALA A 176 -12.64 0.54 4.53
C ALA A 176 -11.19 0.23 4.90
N ALA A 177 -10.98 -0.96 5.45
CA ALA A 177 -9.67 -1.55 5.69
C ALA A 177 -9.50 -2.79 4.82
N ASP A 178 -8.29 -3.01 4.32
CA ASP A 178 -7.99 -4.11 3.40
C ASP A 178 -7.98 -5.48 4.11
N PRO A 179 -8.72 -6.48 3.62
CA PRO A 179 -8.71 -7.82 4.21
C PRO A 179 -7.35 -8.53 4.10
N ARG A 180 -6.42 -8.04 3.27
CA ARG A 180 -5.06 -8.60 3.14
C ARG A 180 -4.15 -8.31 4.34
N ARG A 181 -4.57 -7.41 5.23
CA ARG A 181 -3.83 -7.00 6.43
C ARG A 181 -4.76 -6.87 7.62
N GLU A 182 -4.18 -6.80 8.81
CA GLU A 182 -4.92 -6.38 9.98
C GLU A 182 -5.17 -4.88 9.91
N GLY A 183 -6.44 -4.49 10.00
CA GLY A 183 -6.87 -3.10 9.98
C GLY A 183 -8.22 -2.96 10.68
N ALA A 184 -8.47 -1.77 11.21
CA ALA A 184 -9.71 -1.43 11.87
C ALA A 184 -10.32 -0.19 11.23
N VAL A 185 -11.65 -0.10 11.30
CA VAL A 185 -12.40 1.05 10.84
C VAL A 185 -13.29 1.54 11.96
N LEU A 186 -13.52 2.86 12.01
CA LEU A 186 -14.40 3.48 12.98
C LEU A 186 -15.08 4.68 12.32
N ILE A 187 -16.40 4.73 12.46
CA ILE A 187 -17.18 5.96 12.29
C ILE A 187 -17.72 6.25 13.69
N PRO A 188 -17.20 7.26 14.40
CA PRO A 188 -17.71 7.61 15.72
C PRO A 188 -19.18 8.00 15.63
N ASP A 189 -20.00 7.60 16.60
CA ASP A 189 -21.32 8.18 16.78
C ASP A 189 -21.14 9.68 17.09
N ALA A 190 -21.86 10.53 16.37
CA ALA A 190 -21.86 11.97 16.56
C ALA A 190 -22.64 12.39 17.81
#